data_AF-D4YVT9-F1
#
_entry.id   AF-D4YVT9-F1
#
_cell.length_a   1.000
_cell.length_b   1.000
_cell.length_c   1.000
_cell.angle_alpha   90.00
_cell.angle_beta   90.00
_cell.angle_gamma   90.00
#
_symmetry.space_group_name_H-M   'P 1'
#
loop_
_entity.id
_entity.type
_entity.pdbx_description
1 polymer ?
#
loop_
_entity_poly.entity_id
_entity_poly.type
_entity_poly.pdbx_seq_one_letter_code
_entity_poly.pdbx_strand_id
1 'polypeptide(L)'
;MILETNKKNPGFIDSIKLNPALFVQRAKQNIKAHESRLLNQSLVYVLNGESWSKDELKPFNAAKNTLWLVPDKGLKKTLFDKIAVDSDEERQFANQLVNEDKIKYFLKLPHWFKIPTPFGNYNPDWAILAEKDGSQHLYFIAETKSTTDRTKLRNDENARIDAGKRAYEAKGLEDVIFKAPVVVVGNLEI
;
A
#
# COMPACT_ATOMS: atom_id res chain seq x y z
N MET A 1 14.16 20.05 -3.78
CA MET A 1 15.64 19.87 -3.75
C MET A 1 16.13 19.86 -5.18
N ILE A 2 16.56 21.03 -5.66
CA ILE A 2 17.36 21.14 -6.88
C ILE A 2 18.77 20.74 -6.42
N LEU A 3 19.35 19.71 -7.02
CA LEU A 3 20.73 19.34 -6.73
C LEU A 3 21.63 20.38 -7.39
N GLU A 4 22.14 21.34 -6.62
CA GLU A 4 23.23 22.19 -7.06
C GLU A 4 24.47 21.30 -7.23
N THR A 5 24.84 21.02 -8.48
CA THR A 5 26.09 20.31 -8.76
C THR A 5 27.22 21.33 -8.75
N ASN A 6 27.98 21.38 -7.65
CA ASN A 6 29.09 22.33 -7.48
C ASN A 6 30.30 22.06 -8.42
N LYS A 7 30.22 21.08 -9.33
CA LYS A 7 31.23 20.79 -10.35
C LYS A 7 30.58 20.44 -11.67
N LYS A 8 30.91 21.19 -12.72
CA LYS A 8 30.67 20.77 -14.11
C LYS A 8 31.38 19.43 -14.33
N ASN A 9 30.66 18.42 -14.81
CA ASN A 9 31.23 17.17 -15.27
C ASN A 9 31.31 17.21 -16.81
N PRO A 10 32.48 17.51 -17.41
CA PRO A 10 32.60 17.68 -18.85
C PRO A 10 32.26 16.40 -19.62
N GLY A 11 32.64 15.24 -19.08
CA GLY A 11 32.37 13.93 -19.69
C GLY A 11 30.88 13.55 -19.70
N PHE A 12 30.06 14.22 -18.88
CA PHE A 12 28.61 14.01 -18.92
C PHE A 12 28.00 14.46 -20.26
N ILE A 13 28.44 15.61 -20.81
CA ILE A 13 27.95 16.10 -22.10
C ILE A 13 28.26 15.10 -23.22
N ASP A 14 29.46 14.51 -23.20
CA ASP A 14 29.81 13.49 -24.18
C ASP A 14 29.01 12.20 -23.98
N SER A 15 28.69 11.83 -22.73
CA SER A 15 27.80 10.69 -22.45
C SER A 15 26.38 10.86 -23.00
N ILE A 16 25.86 12.10 -23.09
CA ILE A 16 24.56 12.38 -23.72
C ILE A 16 24.63 12.06 -25.21
N LYS A 17 25.73 12.42 -25.89
CA LYS A 17 25.90 12.15 -27.32
C LYS A 17 25.95 10.65 -27.63
N LEU A 18 26.44 9.82 -26.70
CA LEU A 18 26.48 8.35 -26.85
C LEU A 18 25.07 7.75 -26.90
N ASN A 19 24.11 8.28 -26.15
CA ASN A 19 22.71 7.83 -26.20
C ASN A 19 21.72 8.95 -25.80
N PRO A 20 21.40 9.86 -26.75
CA PRO A 20 20.53 11.01 -26.47
C PRO A 20 19.11 10.59 -26.07
N ALA A 21 18.59 9.51 -26.65
CA ALA A 21 17.25 9.01 -26.36
C ALA A 21 17.13 8.54 -24.90
N LEU A 22 18.11 7.80 -24.40
CA LEU A 22 18.17 7.37 -23.00
C LEU A 22 18.28 8.57 -22.04
N PHE A 23 19.06 9.59 -22.41
CA PHE A 23 19.14 10.81 -21.63
C PHE A 23 17.77 11.51 -21.53
N VAL A 24 17.08 11.73 -22.65
CA VAL A 24 15.75 12.35 -22.67
C VAL A 24 14.76 11.53 -21.85
N GLN A 25 14.78 10.20 -21.98
CA GLN A 25 13.92 9.31 -21.21
C GLN A 25 14.17 9.45 -19.70
N ARG A 26 15.42 9.43 -19.25
CA ARG A 26 15.79 9.58 -17.84
C ARG A 26 15.45 10.97 -17.30
N ALA A 27 15.70 12.02 -18.09
CA ALA A 27 15.33 13.38 -17.72
C ALA A 27 13.82 13.51 -17.50
N LYS A 28 13.01 12.98 -18.43
CA LYS A 28 11.55 12.92 -18.30
C LYS A 28 11.11 12.14 -17.06
N GLN A 29 11.72 10.98 -16.78
CA GLN A 29 11.41 10.18 -15.59
C GLN A 29 11.71 10.95 -14.31
N ASN A 30 12.85 11.65 -14.25
CA ASN A 30 13.24 12.44 -13.08
C ASN A 30 12.31 13.63 -12.84
N ILE A 31 11.92 14.35 -13.91
CA ILE A 31 10.95 15.45 -13.83
C ILE A 31 9.62 14.93 -13.28
N LYS A 32 9.07 13.87 -13.88
CA LYS A 32 7.81 13.26 -13.42
C LYS A 32 7.89 12.77 -11.98
N ALA A 33 8.99 12.14 -11.58
CA ALA A 33 9.19 11.72 -10.19
C ALA A 33 9.19 12.92 -9.24
N HIS A 34 9.80 14.05 -9.64
CA HIS A 34 9.81 15.26 -8.85
C HIS A 34 8.41 15.90 -8.74
N GLU A 35 7.68 16.00 -9.85
CA GLU A 35 6.30 16.48 -9.90
C GLU A 35 5.40 15.64 -8.99
N SER A 36 5.42 14.31 -9.13
CA SER A 36 4.65 13.41 -8.27
C SER A 36 4.97 13.60 -6.79
N ARG A 37 6.25 13.76 -6.44
CA ARG A 37 6.68 14.01 -5.06
C ARG A 37 6.14 15.33 -4.53
N LEU A 38 6.24 16.41 -5.30
CA LEU A 38 5.71 17.72 -4.90
C LEU A 38 4.19 17.68 -4.71
N LEU A 39 3.48 17.06 -5.65
CA LEU A 39 2.03 16.92 -5.56
C LEU A 39 1.62 16.13 -4.33
N ASN A 40 2.25 14.98 -4.06
CA ASN A 40 2.03 14.19 -2.85
C ASN A 40 2.24 14.99 -1.56
N GLN A 41 3.27 15.85 -1.53
CA GLN A 41 3.56 16.70 -0.37
C GLN A 41 2.48 17.75 -0.11
N SER A 42 1.76 18.16 -1.16
CA SER A 42 0.66 19.14 -1.09
C SER A 42 -0.73 18.53 -0.90
N LEU A 43 -0.86 17.20 -0.90
CA LEU A 43 -2.16 16.54 -0.74
C LEU A 43 -2.73 16.78 0.66
N VAL A 44 -3.99 17.19 0.71
CA VAL A 44 -4.79 17.31 1.93
C VAL A 44 -6.06 16.50 1.72
N TYR A 45 -6.31 15.56 2.62
CA TYR A 45 -7.51 14.74 2.64
C TYR A 45 -8.44 15.23 3.74
N VAL A 46 -9.74 15.25 3.44
CA VAL A 46 -10.80 15.61 4.37
C VAL A 46 -11.87 14.53 4.28
N LEU A 47 -12.31 14.04 5.43
CA LEU A 47 -13.43 13.10 5.50
C LEU A 47 -14.70 13.79 5.02
N ASN A 48 -15.38 13.17 4.05
CA ASN A 48 -16.64 13.67 3.50
C ASN A 48 -17.87 13.20 4.31
N GLY A 49 -17.67 12.37 5.34
CA GLY A 49 -18.74 11.80 6.17
C GLY A 49 -19.40 10.56 5.57
N GLU A 50 -18.96 10.09 4.41
CA GLU A 50 -19.45 8.82 3.86
C GLU A 50 -18.94 7.63 4.68
N SER A 51 -19.80 6.65 4.86
CA SER A 51 -19.49 5.41 5.58
C SER A 51 -20.14 4.24 4.86
N TRP A 52 -19.39 3.14 4.76
CA TRP A 52 -19.87 1.89 4.17
C TRP A 52 -20.45 0.98 5.23
N SER A 53 -21.59 0.35 4.93
CA SER A 53 -22.15 -0.66 5.83
C SER A 53 -21.36 -1.96 5.71
N LYS A 54 -21.26 -2.72 6.80
CA LYS A 54 -20.76 -4.10 6.75
C LYS A 54 -21.54 -4.96 5.76
N ASP A 55 -22.79 -4.62 5.47
CA ASP A 55 -23.65 -5.37 4.52
C ASP A 55 -23.19 -5.19 3.06
N GLU A 56 -22.31 -4.23 2.80
CA GLU A 56 -21.67 -4.04 1.49
C GLU A 56 -20.49 -5.00 1.26
N LEU A 57 -20.00 -5.66 2.32
CA LEU A 57 -19.07 -6.79 2.23
C LEU A 57 -19.82 -8.03 1.73
N LYS A 58 -20.25 -7.96 0.47
CA LYS A 58 -21.02 -9.03 -0.19
C LYS A 58 -20.11 -10.18 -0.60
N PRO A 59 -20.65 -11.41 -0.66
CA PRO A 59 -19.97 -12.52 -1.30
C PRO A 59 -19.54 -12.16 -2.72
N PHE A 60 -18.28 -12.44 -3.05
CA PHE A 60 -17.74 -12.24 -4.40
C PHE A 60 -17.55 -13.59 -5.10
N ASN A 61 -17.62 -13.57 -6.43
CA ASN A 61 -17.22 -14.71 -7.24
C ASN A 61 -15.72 -14.61 -7.53
N ALA A 62 -14.96 -15.64 -7.14
CA ALA A 62 -13.57 -15.80 -7.53
C ALA A 62 -13.37 -17.18 -8.14
N ALA A 63 -12.35 -17.32 -8.98
CA ALA A 63 -11.95 -18.62 -9.48
C ALA A 63 -11.59 -19.53 -8.29
N LYS A 64 -11.98 -20.81 -8.32
CA LYS A 64 -11.79 -21.71 -7.16
C LYS A 64 -10.33 -21.78 -6.69
N ASN A 65 -9.36 -21.62 -7.59
CA ASN A 65 -7.93 -21.64 -7.30
C ASN A 65 -7.40 -20.36 -6.63
N THR A 66 -8.13 -19.25 -6.68
CA THR A 66 -7.78 -18.00 -6.00
C THR A 66 -8.46 -17.87 -4.64
N LEU A 67 -9.23 -18.87 -4.20
CA LEU A 67 -9.81 -18.89 -2.87
C LEU A 67 -8.89 -19.59 -1.87
N TRP A 68 -8.61 -18.93 -0.76
CA TRP A 68 -7.99 -19.52 0.41
C TRP A 68 -9.07 -19.80 1.47
N LEU A 69 -9.15 -21.05 1.92
CA LEU A 69 -10.04 -21.47 2.98
C LEU A 69 -9.42 -21.07 4.33
N VAL A 70 -10.17 -20.33 5.13
CA VAL A 70 -9.71 -19.90 6.44
C VAL A 70 -9.68 -21.11 7.39
N PRO A 71 -8.54 -21.42 8.04
CA PRO A 71 -8.47 -22.49 9.03
C PRO A 71 -9.36 -22.21 10.24
N ASP A 72 -9.78 -23.24 10.96
CA ASP A 72 -10.69 -23.12 12.12
C ASP A 72 -10.22 -22.11 13.19
N LYS A 73 -8.91 -22.05 13.46
CA LYS A 73 -8.31 -21.05 14.38
C LYS A 73 -8.58 -19.60 13.92
N GLY A 74 -8.64 -19.39 12.61
CA GLY A 74 -8.81 -18.10 11.96
C GLY A 74 -10.26 -17.64 11.84
N LEU A 75 -11.25 -18.54 11.89
CA LEU A 75 -12.67 -18.19 11.71
C LEU A 75 -13.20 -17.21 12.76
N LYS A 76 -12.55 -17.12 13.93
CA LYS A 76 -12.89 -16.12 14.97
C LYS A 76 -12.25 -14.75 14.74
N LYS A 77 -11.30 -14.64 13.81
CA LYS A 77 -10.50 -13.44 13.52
C LYS A 77 -10.89 -12.74 12.21
N THR A 78 -11.90 -13.23 11.49
CA THR A 78 -12.36 -12.62 10.24
C THR A 78 -13.85 -12.87 10.02
N LEU A 79 -14.47 -12.15 9.08
CA LEU A 79 -15.89 -12.31 8.72
C LEU A 79 -16.12 -13.43 7.69
N PHE A 80 -15.05 -13.94 7.09
CA PHE A 80 -15.14 -14.78 5.91
C PHE A 80 -14.60 -16.20 6.16
N ASP A 81 -15.32 -17.21 5.69
CA ASP A 81 -14.81 -18.59 5.67
C ASP A 81 -13.78 -18.80 4.54
N LYS A 82 -13.82 -17.93 3.52
CA LYS A 82 -12.94 -17.96 2.35
C LYS A 82 -12.55 -16.55 1.93
N ILE A 83 -11.29 -16.37 1.59
CA ILE A 83 -10.72 -15.08 1.18
C ILE A 83 -10.11 -15.24 -0.22
N ALA A 84 -10.36 -14.30 -1.12
CA ALA A 84 -9.66 -14.25 -2.41
C ALA A 84 -8.21 -13.86 -2.16
N VAL A 85 -7.28 -14.65 -2.64
CA VAL A 85 -5.86 -14.35 -2.66
C VAL A 85 -5.38 -14.43 -4.10
N ASP A 86 -4.83 -13.32 -4.58
CA ASP A 86 -4.39 -13.16 -5.96
C ASP A 86 -2.93 -13.59 -6.16
N SER A 87 -2.20 -13.83 -5.08
CA SER A 87 -0.82 -14.34 -5.10
C SER A 87 -0.50 -15.29 -3.92
N ASP A 88 0.61 -16.01 -4.04
CA ASP A 88 1.11 -16.88 -2.97
C ASP A 88 1.58 -16.07 -1.75
N GLU A 89 2.11 -14.87 -1.96
CA GLU A 89 2.50 -13.95 -0.88
C GLU A 89 1.28 -13.53 -0.05
N GLU A 90 0.16 -13.20 -0.69
CA GLU A 90 -1.07 -12.88 0.04
C GLU A 90 -1.58 -14.08 0.85
N ARG A 91 -1.49 -15.29 0.26
CA ARG A 91 -1.87 -16.54 0.94
C ARG A 91 -0.98 -16.78 2.16
N GLN A 92 0.33 -16.59 2.03
CA GLN A 92 1.27 -16.73 3.15
C GLN A 92 1.00 -15.68 4.23
N PHE A 93 0.72 -14.44 3.85
CA PHE A 93 0.38 -13.37 4.78
C PHE A 93 -0.92 -13.67 5.54
N ALA A 94 -1.97 -14.11 4.86
CA ALA A 94 -3.23 -14.51 5.49
C ALA A 94 -3.03 -15.65 6.53
N ASN A 95 -2.17 -16.63 6.22
CA ASN A 95 -1.79 -17.67 7.19
C ASN A 95 -1.06 -17.10 8.41
N GLN A 96 -0.16 -16.13 8.22
CA GLN A 96 0.52 -15.47 9.34
C GLN A 96 -0.47 -14.71 10.23
N LEU A 97 -1.45 -14.01 9.65
CA LEU A 97 -2.49 -13.30 10.40
C LEU A 97 -3.32 -14.22 11.29
N VAL A 98 -3.66 -15.41 10.80
CA VAL A 98 -4.36 -16.42 11.62
C VAL A 98 -3.50 -16.88 12.79
N ASN A 99 -2.21 -17.08 12.56
CA ASN A 99 -1.30 -17.68 13.54
C ASN A 99 -0.77 -16.68 14.57
N GLU A 100 -0.74 -15.39 14.27
CA GLU A 100 -0.28 -14.35 15.18
C GLU A 100 -1.35 -14.02 16.24
N ASP A 101 -1.01 -14.18 17.52
CA ASP A 101 -1.96 -14.03 18.64
C ASP A 101 -2.25 -12.56 18.98
N LYS A 102 -1.35 -11.64 18.60
CA LYS A 102 -1.60 -10.19 18.67
C LYS A 102 -2.65 -9.73 17.68
N ILE A 103 -2.87 -10.45 16.58
CA ILE A 103 -3.94 -10.14 15.62
C ILE A 103 -5.28 -10.58 16.22
N LYS A 104 -6.16 -9.59 16.44
CA LYS A 104 -7.53 -9.80 16.95
C LYS A 104 -8.52 -9.95 15.82
N TYR A 105 -8.33 -9.18 14.74
CA TYR A 105 -9.22 -9.23 13.59
C TYR A 105 -8.49 -8.85 12.30
N PHE A 106 -8.91 -9.42 11.17
CA PHE A 106 -8.43 -9.00 9.86
C PHE A 106 -9.49 -9.19 8.77
N LEU A 107 -9.41 -8.34 7.75
CA LEU A 107 -10.30 -8.31 6.61
C LEU A 107 -9.46 -8.07 5.35
N LYS A 108 -9.66 -8.88 4.30
CA LYS A 108 -9.22 -8.48 2.96
C LYS A 108 -10.23 -7.48 2.43
N LEU A 109 -9.74 -6.30 2.05
CA LEU A 109 -10.58 -5.23 1.55
C LEU A 109 -11.03 -5.54 0.12
N PRO A 110 -12.31 -5.26 -0.20
CA PRO A 110 -12.85 -5.53 -1.52
C PRO A 110 -12.33 -4.52 -2.54
N HIS A 111 -12.20 -4.94 -3.80
CA HIS A 111 -11.66 -4.09 -4.88
C HIS A 111 -12.42 -2.79 -5.16
N TRP A 112 -13.68 -2.67 -4.69
CA TRP A 112 -14.45 -1.44 -4.80
C TRP A 112 -14.03 -0.38 -3.77
N PHE A 113 -13.38 -0.77 -2.67
CA PHE A 113 -12.86 0.16 -1.69
C PHE A 113 -11.65 0.88 -2.29
N LYS A 114 -11.73 2.20 -2.44
CA LYS A 114 -10.73 2.98 -3.17
C LYS A 114 -10.51 4.33 -2.50
N ILE A 115 -9.25 4.66 -2.29
CA ILE A 115 -8.79 5.97 -1.91
C ILE A 115 -8.48 6.74 -3.21
N PRO A 116 -9.16 7.86 -3.48
CA PRO A 116 -8.87 8.66 -4.66
C PRO A 116 -7.49 9.30 -4.52
N THR A 117 -6.67 9.20 -5.57
CA THR A 117 -5.37 9.88 -5.64
C THR A 117 -5.20 10.49 -7.03
N PRO A 118 -4.39 11.55 -7.18
CA PRO A 118 -4.10 12.11 -8.50
C PRO A 118 -3.27 11.17 -9.39
N PHE A 119 -2.76 10.07 -8.84
CA PHE A 119 -1.98 9.05 -9.54
C PHE A 119 -2.82 7.83 -9.96
N GLY A 120 -4.15 7.95 -9.82
CA GLY A 120 -5.12 6.87 -9.97
C GLY A 120 -5.61 6.35 -8.61
N ASN A 121 -6.77 5.69 -8.60
CA ASN A 121 -7.33 5.16 -7.36
C ASN A 121 -6.38 4.14 -6.72
N TYR A 122 -6.36 4.16 -5.39
CA TYR A 122 -5.53 3.31 -4.58
C TYR A 122 -6.41 2.40 -3.70
N ASN A 123 -6.23 1.09 -3.82
CA ASN A 123 -6.98 0.09 -3.06
C ASN A 123 -6.02 -0.64 -2.12
N PRO A 124 -6.08 -0.41 -0.79
CA PRO A 124 -5.31 -1.21 0.16
C PRO A 124 -5.87 -2.65 0.24
N ASP A 125 -5.01 -3.64 0.40
CA ASP A 125 -5.40 -5.05 0.45
C ASP A 125 -6.02 -5.49 1.78
N TRP A 126 -5.51 -5.00 2.92
CA TRP A 126 -5.89 -5.53 4.23
C TRP A 126 -6.23 -4.42 5.24
N ALA A 127 -7.26 -4.68 6.04
CA ALA A 127 -7.54 -3.97 7.29
C ALA A 127 -7.34 -4.94 8.46
N ILE A 128 -6.53 -4.56 9.46
CA ILE A 128 -6.05 -5.47 10.50
C ILE A 128 -6.15 -4.81 11.86
N LEU A 129 -6.90 -5.41 12.77
CA LEU A 129 -6.96 -5.00 14.17
C LEU A 129 -5.96 -5.84 14.96
N ALA A 130 -4.95 -5.18 15.53
CA ALA A 130 -3.93 -5.82 16.34
C ALA A 130 -3.82 -5.16 17.72
N GLU A 131 -3.43 -5.94 18.71
CA GLU A 131 -3.10 -5.45 20.04
C GLU A 131 -1.59 -5.20 20.15
N LYS A 132 -1.22 -4.01 20.60
CA LYS A 132 0.16 -3.59 20.88
C LYS A 132 0.18 -2.81 22.18
N ASP A 133 1.08 -3.18 23.09
CA ASP A 133 1.28 -2.49 24.37
C ASP A 133 -0.02 -2.29 25.18
N GLY A 134 -0.95 -3.26 25.11
CA GLY A 134 -2.25 -3.21 25.78
C GLY A 134 -3.30 -2.30 25.11
N SER A 135 -2.99 -1.71 23.95
CA SER A 135 -3.91 -0.91 23.13
C SER A 135 -4.25 -1.63 21.82
N GLN A 136 -5.48 -1.47 21.33
CA GLN A 136 -5.88 -1.98 20.02
C GLN A 136 -5.67 -0.91 18.95
N HIS A 137 -4.97 -1.25 17.88
CA HIS A 137 -4.75 -0.39 16.72
C HIS A 137 -5.31 -1.03 15.45
N LEU A 138 -5.91 -0.20 14.61
CA LEU A 138 -6.37 -0.59 13.28
C LEU A 138 -5.32 -0.21 12.23
N TYR A 139 -4.77 -1.20 11.55
CA TYR A 139 -3.79 -1.06 10.49
C TYR A 139 -4.45 -1.19 9.12
N PHE A 140 -4.20 -0.24 8.22
CA PHE A 140 -4.53 -0.38 6.79
C PHE A 140 -3.25 -0.60 6.00
N ILE A 141 -3.24 -1.69 5.22
CA ILE A 141 -2.05 -2.15 4.51
C ILE A 141 -2.31 -2.18 3.02
N ALA A 142 -1.39 -1.55 2.31
CA ALA A 142 -1.38 -1.40 0.87
C ALA A 142 -1.48 -2.70 0.12
N GLU A 143 -0.49 -3.56 0.36
CA GLU A 143 -0.08 -4.56 -0.59
C GLU A 143 0.93 -5.50 0.03
N THR A 144 0.60 -6.78 0.04
CA THR A 144 1.55 -7.86 0.32
C THR A 144 2.43 -8.04 -0.91
N LYS A 145 3.60 -7.39 -0.90
CA LYS A 145 4.60 -7.51 -1.97
C LYS A 145 5.65 -8.55 -1.62
N SER A 146 6.42 -8.97 -2.63
CA SER A 146 7.63 -9.79 -2.43
C SER A 146 8.81 -9.01 -1.83
N THR A 147 8.71 -7.68 -1.68
CA THR A 147 9.78 -6.85 -1.14
C THR A 147 9.26 -5.60 -0.43
N THR A 148 9.95 -5.19 0.63
CA THR A 148 9.75 -3.88 1.28
C THR A 148 10.54 -2.75 0.60
N ASP A 149 11.40 -3.09 -0.37
CA ASP A 149 12.28 -2.14 -1.03
C ASP A 149 11.52 -1.28 -2.04
N ARG A 150 11.23 -0.04 -1.64
CA ARG A 150 10.52 0.94 -2.49
C ARG A 150 11.27 1.28 -3.77
N THR A 151 12.59 1.07 -3.84
CA THR A 151 13.37 1.36 -5.06
C THR A 151 13.05 0.39 -6.19
N LYS A 152 12.47 -0.76 -5.87
CA LYS A 152 12.02 -1.78 -6.83
C LYS A 152 10.57 -1.57 -7.29
N LEU A 153 9.81 -0.70 -6.63
CA LEU A 153 8.45 -0.34 -7.01
C LEU A 153 8.46 0.70 -8.11
N ARG A 154 7.42 0.70 -8.95
CA ARG A 154 7.29 1.72 -9.99
C ARG A 154 7.02 3.09 -9.34
N ASN A 155 7.40 4.17 -10.02
CA ASN A 155 7.21 5.53 -9.49
C ASN A 155 5.73 5.86 -9.22
N ASP A 156 4.81 5.36 -10.03
CA ASP A 156 3.37 5.57 -9.86
C ASP A 156 2.81 4.78 -8.69
N GLU A 157 3.28 3.55 -8.49
CA GLU A 157 2.95 2.71 -7.33
C GLU A 157 3.40 3.36 -6.02
N ASN A 158 4.66 3.80 -5.94
CA ASN A 158 5.16 4.57 -4.80
C ASN A 158 4.34 5.84 -4.56
N ALA A 159 3.96 6.56 -5.62
CA ALA A 159 3.17 7.77 -5.50
C ALA A 159 1.76 7.49 -4.95
N ARG A 160 1.12 6.37 -5.33
CA ARG A 160 -0.17 5.96 -4.75
C ARG A 160 -0.05 5.55 -3.29
N ILE A 161 1.02 4.83 -2.91
CA ILE A 161 1.28 4.47 -1.51
C ILE A 161 1.49 5.73 -0.65
N ASP A 162 2.28 6.68 -1.14
CA ASP A 162 2.50 7.95 -0.44
C ASP A 162 1.18 8.73 -0.28
N ALA A 163 0.32 8.74 -1.31
CA ALA A 163 -0.97 9.41 -1.25
C ALA A 163 -1.95 8.70 -0.30
N GLY A 164 -1.96 7.36 -0.30
CA GLY A 164 -2.71 6.55 0.65
C GLY A 164 -2.30 6.85 2.09
N LYS A 165 -0.99 6.95 2.36
CA LYS A 165 -0.49 7.38 3.67
C LYS A 165 -1.04 8.76 4.06
N ARG A 166 -0.97 9.74 3.15
CA ARG A 166 -1.54 11.09 3.38
C ARG A 166 -3.03 11.05 3.69
N ALA A 167 -3.78 10.13 3.07
CA ALA A 167 -5.21 10.01 3.33
C ALA A 167 -5.51 9.59 4.78
N TYR A 168 -4.71 8.69 5.35
CA TYR A 168 -4.86 8.27 6.75
C TYR A 168 -4.19 9.22 7.76
N GLU A 169 -3.45 10.22 7.31
CA GLU A 169 -3.00 11.36 8.14
C GLU A 169 -4.10 12.43 8.31
N ALA A 170 -5.26 12.25 7.65
CA ALA A 170 -6.39 13.18 7.76
C ALA A 170 -6.98 13.19 9.18
N LYS A 171 -7.50 14.36 9.57
CA LYS A 171 -8.19 14.54 10.84
C LYS A 171 -9.39 13.59 10.96
N GLY A 172 -9.51 12.90 12.09
CA GLY A 172 -10.52 11.88 12.36
C GLY A 172 -10.07 10.43 12.08
N LEU A 173 -8.83 10.22 11.66
CA LEU A 173 -8.22 8.91 11.45
C LEU A 173 -6.97 8.69 12.31
N GLU A 174 -6.82 9.45 13.40
CA GLU A 174 -5.60 9.45 14.23
C GLU A 174 -5.29 8.08 14.87
N ASP A 175 -6.31 7.27 15.13
CA ASP A 175 -6.18 5.91 15.68
C ASP A 175 -5.88 4.84 14.61
N VAL A 176 -5.81 5.25 13.34
CA VAL A 176 -5.59 4.37 12.19
C VAL A 176 -4.15 4.49 11.72
N ILE A 177 -3.46 3.36 11.66
CA ILE A 177 -2.07 3.30 11.24
C ILE A 177 -1.97 2.78 9.80
N PHE A 178 -1.41 3.58 8.91
CA PHE A 178 -1.11 3.13 7.55
C PHE A 178 0.29 2.52 7.45
N LYS A 179 0.41 1.26 7.01
CA LYS A 179 1.69 0.54 6.86
C LYS A 179 1.81 -0.06 5.47
N ALA A 180 2.84 0.36 4.74
CA ALA A 180 3.06 -0.04 3.35
C ALA A 180 4.49 0.25 2.86
N PRO A 181 5.09 -0.62 2.03
CA PRO A 181 4.71 -2.02 1.77
C PRO A 181 4.97 -2.93 2.99
N VAL A 182 4.27 -4.06 3.05
CA VAL A 182 4.44 -5.08 4.11
C VAL A 182 4.61 -6.44 3.44
N VAL A 183 5.57 -7.25 3.92
CA VAL A 183 5.83 -8.60 3.38
C VAL A 183 5.38 -9.66 4.37
N VAL A 184 5.66 -9.45 5.65
CA VAL A 184 5.32 -10.36 6.75
C VAL A 184 4.67 -9.61 7.89
N VAL A 185 3.89 -10.30 8.72
CA VAL A 185 3.19 -9.71 9.87
C VAL A 185 4.17 -9.05 10.85
N GLY A 186 5.40 -9.57 10.95
CA GLY A 186 6.47 -8.97 11.74
C GLY A 186 6.85 -7.54 11.33
N ASN A 187 6.53 -7.09 10.11
CA ASN A 187 6.76 -5.69 9.69
C ASN A 187 5.76 -4.69 10.29
N LEU A 188 4.69 -5.17 10.92
CA LEU A 188 3.67 -4.31 11.53
C LEU A 188 4.11 -3.70 12.86
N GLU A 189 5.23 -4.19 13.43
CA GLU A 189 5.78 -3.72 14.71
C GLU A 189 4.74 -3.75 15.85
N ILE A 190 3.93 -4.80 15.89
CA ILE A 190 2.87 -5.08 16.88
C ILE A 190 3.41 -5.82 18.10
#